data_AF-A0ABD3USR3-F1
#
_entry.id   AF-A0ABD3USR3-F1
#
_cell.length_a   1.000
_cell.length_b   1.000
_cell.length_c   1.000
_cell.angle_alpha   90.00
_cell.angle_beta   90.00
_cell.angle_gamma   90.00
#
_symmetry.space_group_name_H-M   'P 1'
#
loop_
_entity.id
_entity.type
_entity.pdbx_description
1 polymer ?
#
loop_
_entity_poly.entity_id
_entity_poly.type
_entity_poly.pdbx_seq_one_letter_code
_entity_poly.pdbx_strand_id
1 'polypeptide(L)'
;METSKEGKRIVKVPDFDEEGEEEEEEEEEEEDEEDEEEDNKRKRALTQSGKRASSAGGSSIQSSCQVEDCTADMADAKPYHRRHKVCLYHAKASVVLLAGLQQRFCQQCSRFHELSEFDEAKRSCRRRLAGHNARRRKSAYDSQ
;
A
#
# COMPACT_ATOMS: atom_id res chain seq x y z
N MET A 1 -35.58 -17.29 -51.14
CA MET A 1 -35.10 -15.96 -51.53
C MET A 1 -35.40 -15.07 -50.33
N GLU A 2 -34.45 -14.96 -49.39
CA GLU A 2 -33.49 -13.83 -49.34
C GLU A 2 -34.22 -12.55 -48.86
N THR A 3 -33.81 -11.78 -47.86
CA THR A 3 -32.56 -11.58 -47.11
C THR A 3 -32.83 -10.58 -45.97
N SER A 4 -31.95 -10.52 -44.97
CA SER A 4 -31.58 -9.30 -44.20
C SER A 4 -32.60 -8.75 -43.17
N LYS A 5 -32.22 -8.27 -41.98
CA LYS A 5 -30.98 -7.67 -41.46
C LYS A 5 -31.05 -7.75 -39.92
N GLU A 6 -30.13 -8.47 -39.29
CA GLU A 6 -29.92 -8.37 -37.83
C GLU A 6 -29.14 -7.09 -37.52
N GLY A 7 -29.83 -6.11 -36.93
CA GLY A 7 -29.23 -4.91 -36.39
C GLY A 7 -28.38 -5.24 -35.16
N LYS A 8 -27.07 -5.34 -35.37
CA LYS A 8 -26.06 -5.52 -34.31
C LYS A 8 -26.01 -4.25 -33.46
N ARG A 9 -26.67 -4.30 -32.31
CA ARG A 9 -26.62 -3.25 -31.29
C ARG A 9 -25.20 -3.30 -30.71
N ILE A 10 -24.36 -2.37 -31.12
CA ILE A 10 -23.07 -2.13 -30.47
C ILE A 10 -23.43 -1.56 -29.09
N VAL A 11 -23.29 -2.37 -28.06
CA VAL A 11 -23.23 -1.87 -26.68
C VAL A 11 -22.00 -0.96 -26.63
N LYS A 12 -22.24 0.34 -26.54
CA LYS A 12 -21.20 1.32 -26.22
C LYS A 12 -20.83 1.01 -24.76
N VAL A 13 -19.74 0.27 -24.58
CA VAL A 13 -19.09 0.13 -23.28
C VAL A 13 -18.77 1.55 -22.80
N PRO A 14 -19.23 1.96 -21.60
CA PRO A 14 -18.81 3.22 -21.03
C PRO A 14 -17.32 3.13 -20.74
N ASP A 15 -16.59 4.05 -21.35
CA ASP A 15 -15.16 4.31 -21.23
C ASP A 15 -14.94 5.06 -19.91
N PHE A 16 -15.02 4.36 -18.78
CA PHE A 16 -15.01 4.99 -17.46
C PHE A 16 -14.44 4.05 -16.41
N ASP A 17 -13.13 3.79 -16.44
CA ASP A 17 -12.42 3.17 -15.31
C ASP A 17 -10.88 3.36 -15.40
N GLU A 18 -10.29 3.82 -16.52
CA GLU A 18 -8.81 3.95 -16.63
C GLU A 18 -8.29 5.29 -16.06
N GLU A 19 -8.86 6.44 -16.47
CA GLU A 19 -8.38 7.77 -16.01
C GLU A 19 -8.56 8.01 -14.50
N GLY A 20 -9.64 7.47 -13.90
CA GLY A 20 -9.88 7.59 -12.46
C GLY A 20 -9.07 6.61 -11.62
N GLU A 21 -8.50 5.57 -12.22
CA GLU A 21 -7.56 4.65 -11.56
C GLU A 21 -6.13 5.19 -11.60
N GLU A 22 -5.74 5.87 -12.69
CA GLU A 22 -4.45 6.57 -12.82
C GLU A 22 -4.36 7.78 -11.87
N GLU A 23 -5.41 8.59 -11.75
CA GLU A 23 -5.45 9.71 -10.77
C GLU A 23 -5.35 9.22 -9.30
N GLU A 24 -5.92 8.05 -8.97
CA GLU A 24 -5.80 7.45 -7.62
C GLU A 24 -4.38 6.92 -7.33
N GLU A 25 -3.66 6.41 -8.34
CA GLU A 25 -2.27 6.01 -8.19
C GLU A 25 -1.34 7.22 -8.05
N GLU A 26 -1.56 8.29 -8.83
CA GLU A 26 -0.81 9.54 -8.70
C GLU A 26 -1.02 10.21 -7.34
N GLU A 27 -2.26 10.27 -6.81
CA GLU A 27 -2.52 10.81 -5.47
C GLU A 27 -1.86 9.97 -4.35
N GLU A 28 -1.86 8.63 -4.45
CA GLU A 28 -1.16 7.77 -3.48
C GLU A 28 0.37 7.93 -3.57
N GLU A 29 0.92 8.18 -4.76
CA GLU A 29 2.35 8.44 -4.96
C GLU A 29 2.78 9.81 -4.40
N GLU A 30 2.00 10.87 -4.63
CA GLU A 30 2.30 12.21 -4.09
C GLU A 30 2.20 12.27 -2.55
N GLU A 31 1.21 11.60 -1.93
CA GLU A 31 1.08 11.53 -0.46
C GLU A 31 2.26 10.78 0.18
N ASP A 32 2.78 9.75 -0.51
CA ASP A 32 3.98 9.00 -0.09
C ASP A 32 5.27 9.86 -0.20
N GLU A 33 5.39 10.74 -1.19
CA GLU A 33 6.54 11.65 -1.38
C GLU A 33 6.59 12.78 -0.33
N GLU A 34 5.45 13.39 0.00
CA GLU A 34 5.37 14.42 1.06
C GLU A 34 5.81 13.86 2.43
N ASP A 35 5.42 12.63 2.78
CA ASP A 35 5.81 11.96 4.03
C ASP A 35 7.33 11.62 4.06
N GLU A 36 8.00 11.50 2.90
CA GLU A 36 9.46 11.37 2.82
C GLU A 36 10.19 12.71 3.01
N GLU A 37 9.67 13.81 2.47
CA GLU A 37 10.26 15.14 2.65
C GLU A 37 10.18 15.61 4.12
N GLU A 38 9.04 15.37 4.77
CA GLU A 38 8.81 15.76 6.16
C GLU A 38 9.77 15.04 7.13
N ASP A 39 9.98 13.74 6.91
CA ASP A 39 10.90 12.91 7.71
C ASP A 39 12.37 13.35 7.51
N ASN A 40 12.75 13.72 6.28
CA ASN A 40 14.07 14.28 5.98
C ASN A 40 14.29 15.63 6.66
N LYS A 41 13.27 16.49 6.71
CA LYS A 41 13.31 17.79 7.41
C LYS A 41 13.46 17.61 8.92
N ARG A 42 12.76 16.64 9.52
CA ARG A 42 12.90 16.26 10.94
C ARG A 42 14.30 15.73 11.25
N LYS A 43 14.85 14.83 10.42
CA LYS A 43 16.23 14.31 10.58
C LYS A 43 17.28 15.41 10.49
N ARG A 44 17.15 16.36 9.54
CA ARG A 44 18.04 17.52 9.43
C ARG A 44 18.00 18.39 10.68
N ALA A 45 16.83 18.63 11.27
CA ALA A 45 16.70 19.41 12.50
C ALA A 45 17.40 18.76 13.71
N LEU A 46 17.40 17.41 13.80
CA LEU A 46 18.11 16.69 14.86
C LEU A 46 19.64 16.73 14.72
N THR A 47 20.18 16.84 13.50
CA THR A 47 21.64 16.90 13.28
C THR A 47 22.29 18.23 13.67
N GLN A 48 21.51 19.29 13.92
CA GLN A 48 22.03 20.63 14.23
C GLN A 48 22.13 20.92 15.75
N SER A 49 21.57 20.06 16.61
CA SER A 49 21.57 20.27 18.06
C SER A 49 22.05 19.05 18.84
N GLY A 50 23.31 19.07 19.26
CA GLY A 50 23.73 18.38 20.49
C GLY A 50 24.56 17.10 20.31
N LYS A 51 25.88 17.25 20.48
CA LYS A 51 26.76 16.16 20.89
C LYS A 51 26.32 15.67 22.28
N ARG A 52 25.91 14.40 22.43
CA ARG A 52 26.20 13.57 23.62
C ARG A 52 26.24 12.09 23.28
N ALA A 53 27.31 11.46 23.73
CA ALA A 53 27.59 10.03 23.64
C ALA A 53 26.83 9.24 24.73
N SER A 54 26.47 8.01 24.35
CA SER A 54 26.45 6.75 25.11
C SER A 54 25.78 6.69 26.50
N SER A 55 24.82 5.78 26.67
CA SER A 55 25.01 4.56 27.51
C SER A 55 23.72 3.79 27.83
N ALA A 56 23.91 2.47 27.90
CA ALA A 56 23.26 1.51 28.81
C ALA A 56 21.83 1.02 28.52
N GLY A 57 21.76 -0.28 28.25
CA GLY A 57 20.95 -1.17 29.10
C GLY A 57 19.56 -1.51 28.62
N GLY A 58 19.47 -2.17 27.47
CA GLY A 58 18.28 -2.94 27.13
C GLY A 58 18.64 -3.86 25.99
N SER A 59 18.46 -5.17 26.16
CA SER A 59 18.51 -6.13 25.08
C SER A 59 17.44 -5.77 24.04
N SER A 60 17.73 -4.80 23.17
CA SER A 60 16.94 -4.57 21.97
C SER A 60 17.23 -5.77 21.09
N ILE A 61 16.41 -6.81 21.25
CA ILE A 61 16.15 -7.79 20.19
C ILE A 61 15.99 -6.94 18.94
N GLN A 62 16.99 -6.95 18.06
CA GLN A 62 16.97 -6.15 16.84
C GLN A 62 15.68 -6.52 16.13
N SER A 63 14.74 -5.59 16.05
CA SER A 63 13.48 -5.82 15.38
C SER A 63 13.76 -5.72 13.89
N SER A 64 14.32 -6.79 13.33
CA SER A 64 14.46 -6.92 11.89
C SER A 64 13.08 -7.07 11.26
N CYS A 65 13.01 -6.82 9.95
CA CYS A 65 11.81 -7.12 9.18
C CYS A 65 11.41 -8.60 9.32
N GLN A 66 10.11 -8.88 9.39
CA GLN A 66 9.60 -10.24 9.54
C GLN A 66 9.62 -11.07 8.24
N VAL A 67 9.91 -10.45 7.10
CA VAL A 67 9.98 -11.11 5.78
C VAL A 67 11.18 -12.06 5.71
N GLU A 68 11.04 -13.19 5.03
CA GLU A 68 12.12 -14.17 4.91
C GLU A 68 13.35 -13.56 4.21
N ASP A 69 14.52 -13.95 4.71
CA ASP A 69 15.83 -13.45 4.26
C ASP A 69 16.02 -11.93 4.35
N CYS A 70 15.12 -11.21 5.04
CA CYS A 70 15.26 -9.77 5.25
C CYS A 70 15.99 -9.47 6.56
N THR A 71 17.20 -8.95 6.47
CA THR A 71 17.98 -8.47 7.62
C THR A 71 17.94 -6.96 7.79
N ALA A 72 16.95 -6.28 7.20
CA ALA A 72 16.81 -4.84 7.30
C ALA A 72 16.61 -4.42 8.75
N ASP A 73 17.48 -3.52 9.24
CA ASP A 73 17.38 -2.96 10.58
C ASP A 73 16.20 -1.98 10.65
N MET A 74 15.39 -2.08 11.71
CA MET A 74 14.24 -1.20 11.91
C MET A 74 14.37 -0.27 13.12
N ALA A 75 15.56 -0.10 13.69
CA ALA A 75 15.80 0.83 14.79
C ALA A 75 15.41 2.27 14.40
N ASP A 76 15.81 2.68 13.18
CA ASP A 76 15.58 4.02 12.62
C ASP A 76 14.40 4.09 11.64
N ALA A 77 13.60 3.03 11.53
CA ALA A 77 12.41 3.02 10.67
C ALA A 77 11.27 3.86 11.28
N LYS A 78 10.39 4.38 10.41
CA LYS A 78 9.19 5.14 10.84
C LYS A 78 8.34 4.32 11.83
N PRO A 79 7.64 4.95 12.80
CA PRO A 79 6.89 4.23 13.84
C PRO A 79 5.88 3.21 13.32
N TYR A 80 5.21 3.49 12.20
CA TYR A 80 4.29 2.57 11.53
C TYR A 80 5.00 1.26 11.14
N HIS A 81 6.09 1.39 10.38
CA HIS A 81 6.93 0.28 9.94
C HIS A 81 7.42 -0.55 11.12
N ARG A 82 7.93 0.11 12.18
CA ARG A 82 8.38 -0.55 13.42
C ARG A 82 7.27 -1.35 14.12
N ARG A 83 6.06 -0.78 14.22
CA ARG A 83 4.90 -1.45 14.83
C ARG A 83 4.51 -2.72 14.08
N HIS A 84 4.60 -2.69 12.76
CA HIS A 84 4.20 -3.79 11.88
C HIS A 84 5.36 -4.72 11.48
N LYS A 85 6.58 -4.43 11.96
CA LYS A 85 7.81 -5.20 11.67
C LYS A 85 8.04 -5.43 10.18
N VAL A 86 7.74 -4.42 9.37
CA VAL A 86 7.89 -4.42 7.91
C VAL A 86 8.73 -3.23 7.47
N CYS A 87 9.81 -3.45 6.72
CA CYS A 87 10.61 -2.36 6.18
C CYS A 87 9.86 -1.65 5.03
N LEU A 88 10.29 -0.42 4.70
CA LEU A 88 9.65 0.38 3.64
C LEU A 88 9.58 -0.39 2.31
N TYR A 89 10.68 -1.06 1.94
CA TYR A 89 10.73 -1.88 0.73
C TYR A 89 9.65 -2.97 0.70
N HIS A 90 9.51 -3.76 1.77
CA HIS A 90 8.52 -4.84 1.84
C HIS A 90 7.08 -4.36 2.07
N ALA A 91 6.90 -3.15 2.58
CA ALA A 91 5.58 -2.53 2.63
C ALA A 91 5.08 -2.16 1.22
N LYS A 92 6.00 -1.77 0.32
CA LYS A 92 5.71 -1.40 -1.07
C LYS A 92 5.85 -2.56 -2.07
N ALA A 93 6.59 -3.61 -1.73
CA ALA A 93 6.83 -4.76 -2.60
C ALA A 93 5.52 -5.43 -3.04
N SER A 94 5.40 -5.73 -4.34
CA SER A 94 4.27 -6.46 -4.90
C SER A 94 4.23 -7.92 -4.44
N VAL A 95 5.40 -8.52 -4.20
CA VAL A 95 5.55 -9.91 -3.76
C VAL A 95 6.67 -10.02 -2.73
N VAL A 96 6.40 -10.74 -1.65
CA VAL A 96 7.39 -11.13 -0.63
C VAL A 96 7.25 -12.60 -0.27
N LEU A 97 8.33 -13.23 0.19
CA LEU A 97 8.31 -14.58 0.73
C LEU A 97 8.21 -14.53 2.26
N LEU A 98 7.19 -15.19 2.78
CA LEU A 98 6.90 -15.29 4.21
C LEU A 98 6.43 -16.71 4.52
N ALA A 99 7.18 -17.43 5.34
CA ALA A 99 6.93 -18.84 5.65
C ALA A 99 6.79 -19.73 4.40
N GLY A 100 7.60 -19.47 3.36
CA GLY A 100 7.55 -20.20 2.09
C GLY A 100 6.34 -19.90 1.20
N LEU A 101 5.48 -18.94 1.57
CA LEU A 101 4.35 -18.50 0.77
C LEU A 101 4.62 -17.14 0.14
N GLN A 102 4.14 -16.95 -1.10
CA GLN A 102 4.14 -15.64 -1.74
C GLN A 102 3.01 -14.80 -1.18
N GLN A 103 3.37 -13.71 -0.53
CA GLN A 103 2.46 -12.80 0.15
C GLN A 103 2.69 -11.36 -0.29
N ARG A 104 1.73 -10.48 -0.01
CA ARG A 104 1.82 -9.03 -0.17
C ARG A 104 1.29 -8.34 1.08
N PHE A 105 1.87 -7.20 1.41
CA PHE A 105 1.42 -6.39 2.53
C PHE A 105 0.15 -5.62 2.16
N CYS A 106 -0.95 -5.83 2.90
CA CYS A 106 -2.18 -5.08 2.72
C CYS A 106 -2.13 -3.82 3.59
N GLN A 107 -2.08 -2.64 2.98
CA GLN A 107 -2.00 -1.35 3.67
C GLN A 107 -3.19 -1.13 4.63
N GLN A 108 -4.39 -1.51 4.20
CA GLN A 108 -5.64 -1.35 4.96
C GLN A 108 -5.79 -2.31 6.14
N CYS A 109 -5.12 -3.46 6.09
CA CYS A 109 -5.13 -4.45 7.16
C CYS A 109 -3.87 -4.37 8.04
N SER A 110 -2.82 -3.71 7.55
CA SER A 110 -1.46 -3.71 8.10
C SER A 110 -0.93 -5.12 8.37
N ARG A 111 -1.20 -6.05 7.45
CA ARG A 111 -0.86 -7.49 7.56
C ARG A 111 -0.53 -8.07 6.18
N PHE A 112 0.28 -9.13 6.18
CA PHE A 112 0.55 -9.92 4.99
C PHE A 112 -0.60 -10.88 4.67
N HIS A 113 -0.97 -10.92 3.40
CA HIS A 113 -1.97 -11.82 2.82
C HIS A 113 -1.35 -12.52 1.61
N GLU A 114 -1.83 -13.71 1.27
CA GLU A 114 -1.41 -14.40 0.04
C GLU A 114 -1.77 -13.58 -1.20
N LEU A 115 -0.96 -13.68 -2.26
CA LEU A 115 -1.20 -12.94 -3.50
C LEU A 115 -2.59 -13.20 -4.10
N SER A 116 -3.12 -14.41 -3.92
CA SER A 116 -4.48 -14.81 -4.33
C SER A 116 -5.61 -13.97 -3.71
N GLU A 117 -5.34 -13.25 -2.62
CA GLU A 117 -6.32 -12.35 -1.96
C GLU A 117 -6.32 -10.92 -2.55
N PHE A 118 -5.49 -10.63 -3.54
CA PHE A 118 -5.37 -9.32 -4.18
C PHE A 118 -5.82 -9.36 -5.65
N ASP A 119 -6.11 -8.18 -6.20
CA ASP A 119 -6.41 -7.98 -7.63
C ASP A 119 -5.22 -7.38 -8.40
N GLU A 120 -4.00 -7.46 -7.83
CA GLU A 120 -2.71 -6.92 -8.32
C GLU A 120 -2.69 -5.38 -8.49
N ALA A 121 -3.65 -4.82 -9.22
CA ALA A 121 -3.89 -3.40 -9.45
C ALA A 121 -4.12 -2.59 -8.16
N LYS A 122 -4.59 -3.21 -7.08
CA LYS A 122 -4.84 -2.50 -5.80
C LYS A 122 -3.98 -3.07 -4.67
N ARG A 123 -3.46 -2.18 -3.82
CA ARG A 123 -2.60 -2.49 -2.66
C ARG A 123 -3.37 -3.02 -1.44
N SER A 124 -4.69 -3.08 -1.51
CA SER A 124 -5.56 -3.63 -0.46
C SER A 124 -6.18 -4.97 -0.85
N CYS A 125 -6.39 -5.85 0.12
CA CYS A 125 -6.99 -7.17 -0.16
C CYS A 125 -8.47 -7.04 -0.56
N ARG A 126 -8.93 -7.95 -1.43
CA ARG A 126 -10.30 -8.03 -2.00
C ARG A 126 -11.39 -7.82 -0.96
N ARG A 127 -11.24 -8.47 0.20
CA ARG A 127 -12.20 -8.40 1.31
C ARG A 127 -12.43 -6.97 1.80
N ARG A 128 -11.38 -6.15 1.88
CA ARG A 128 -11.47 -4.78 2.39
C ARG A 128 -11.90 -3.81 1.30
N LEU A 129 -11.43 -4.02 0.07
CA LEU A 129 -11.81 -3.24 -1.10
C LEU A 129 -13.31 -3.31 -1.39
N ALA A 130 -13.92 -4.50 -1.34
CA ALA A 130 -15.36 -4.68 -1.53
C ALA A 130 -16.21 -3.83 -0.56
N GLY A 131 -15.77 -3.72 0.71
CA GLY A 131 -16.44 -2.90 1.71
C GLY A 131 -16.27 -1.40 1.47
N HIS A 132 -15.12 -0.97 0.95
CA HIS A 132 -14.89 0.43 0.56
C HIS A 132 -15.77 0.83 -0.64
N ASN A 133 -15.76 0.02 -1.71
CA ASN A 133 -16.51 0.28 -2.93
C ASN A 133 -18.03 0.34 -2.67
N ALA A 134 -18.54 -0.53 -1.78
CA ALA A 134 -19.95 -0.51 -1.39
C ALA A 134 -20.37 0.79 -0.69
N ARG A 135 -19.52 1.36 0.17
CA ARG A 135 -19.80 2.64 0.85
C ARG A 135 -19.79 3.82 -0.13
N ARG A 136 -18.82 3.86 -1.04
CA ARG A 136 -18.72 4.89 -2.09
C ARG A 136 -19.94 4.88 -3.02
N ARG A 137 -20.39 3.69 -3.45
CA ARG A 137 -21.62 3.56 -4.27
C ARG A 137 -22.87 4.05 -3.55
N LYS A 138 -22.93 3.94 -2.22
CA LYS A 138 -24.06 4.43 -1.41
C LYS A 138 -24.06 5.95 -1.29
N SER A 139 -22.91 6.58 -1.07
CA SER A 139 -22.80 8.04 -0.94
C SER A 139 -23.08 8.79 -2.25
N ALA A 140 -22.75 8.19 -3.40
CA ALA A 140 -23.06 8.77 -4.71
C ALA A 140 -24.58 8.87 -4.98
N TYR A 141 -25.37 7.99 -4.36
CA TYR A 141 -26.82 7.96 -4.54
C TYR A 141 -27.59 8.81 -3.49
N ASP A 142 -26.93 9.16 -2.38
CA ASP A 142 -27.49 9.99 -1.31
C ASP A 142 -27.31 11.50 -1.57
N SER A 143 -26.59 11.87 -2.64
CA SER A 143 -26.31 13.25 -3.02
C SER A 143 -27.27 13.79 -4.11
N GLN A 144 -28.47 13.21 -4.27
CA GLN A 144 -29.51 13.69 -5.18
C GLN A 144 -30.78 14.12 -4.44
#